data_AF-A0AAU7JBZ3-F1
#
_entry.id   AF-A0AAU7JBZ3-F1
#
_cell.length_a   1.000
_cell.length_b   1.000
_cell.length_c   1.000
_cell.angle_alpha   90.00
_cell.angle_beta   90.00
_cell.angle_gamma   90.00
#
_symmetry.space_group_name_H-M   'P 1'
#
loop_
_entity.id
_entity.type
_entity.pdbx_description
1 polymer ?
#
loop_
_entity_poly.entity_id
_entity_poly.type
_entity_poly.pdbx_seq_one_letter_code
_entity_poly.pdbx_strand_id
1 'polypeptide(L)'
;MLVRCAFQADPARIAGWTSRPLGLFSPNSALNAKQDLLAQMRRNPAGDWSIGDVEVLCRQHGLTFIRGAGTSHCHVKHRAAPEMLTIPARRPIKPVYIRLLVRYILQHGDAR
;
A
#
# COMPACT_ATOMS: atom_id res chain seq x y z
N MET A 1 -61.00 17.49 20.35
CA MET A 1 -59.68 16.84 20.20
C MET A 1 -58.67 17.96 19.94
N LEU A 2 -58.04 18.64 20.92
CA LEU A 2 -57.20 18.13 22.02
C LEU A 2 -56.18 17.12 21.44
N VAL A 3 -54.86 17.31 21.46
CA VAL A 3 -54.01 17.92 22.50
C VAL A 3 -52.68 18.40 21.87
N ARG A 4 -52.16 19.49 22.44
CA ARG A 4 -50.79 20.02 22.29
C ARG A 4 -49.74 18.92 22.49
N CYS A 5 -48.83 18.70 21.55
CA CYS A 5 -47.57 18.02 21.88
C CYS A 5 -46.58 19.06 22.41
N ALA A 6 -46.32 18.93 23.72
CA ALA A 6 -45.46 19.77 24.50
C ALA A 6 -43.99 19.63 24.08
N PHE A 7 -43.35 20.78 24.01
CA PHE A 7 -41.94 21.00 24.24
C PHE A 7 -41.57 20.45 25.63
N GLN A 8 -40.72 19.43 25.68
CA GLN A 8 -40.00 19.05 26.89
C GLN A 8 -38.52 18.86 26.50
N ALA A 9 -37.72 19.85 26.87
CA ALA A 9 -36.28 19.72 27.01
C ALA A 9 -36.00 19.16 28.42
N ASP A 10 -35.26 18.06 28.52
CA ASP A 10 -34.68 17.59 29.78
C ASP A 10 -33.17 17.89 29.79
N PRO A 11 -32.68 18.66 30.79
CA PRO A 11 -31.29 19.08 30.90
C PRO A 11 -30.47 18.16 31.82
N ALA A 12 -29.15 18.11 31.55
CA ALA A 12 -28.07 17.76 32.48
C ALA A 12 -27.89 16.26 32.84
N ARG A 13 -26.76 15.68 32.41
CA ARG A 13 -25.53 15.44 33.23
C ARG A 13 -25.59 14.23 34.16
N ILE A 14 -24.96 13.15 33.70
CA ILE A 14 -24.08 12.27 34.48
C ILE A 14 -22.97 11.82 33.49
N ALA A 15 -21.83 12.52 33.42
CA ALA A 15 -20.61 12.26 34.19
C ALA A 15 -20.17 10.78 34.17
N GLY A 16 -19.00 10.50 33.59
CA GLY A 16 -18.22 9.31 33.94
C GLY A 16 -17.67 8.46 32.79
N TRP A 17 -16.60 8.95 32.15
CA TRP A 17 -15.39 8.17 31.85
C TRP A 17 -15.57 6.71 31.43
N THR A 18 -15.65 6.47 30.12
CA THR A 18 -14.93 5.34 29.53
C THR A 18 -14.12 5.80 28.32
N SER A 19 -12.89 5.32 28.34
CA SER A 19 -11.77 5.63 27.47
C SER A 19 -12.01 5.33 25.97
N ARG A 20 -11.54 6.27 25.16
CA ARG A 20 -10.74 6.07 23.92
C ARG A 20 -11.47 5.56 22.66
N PRO A 21 -10.94 5.93 21.48
CA PRO A 21 -11.71 6.60 20.44
C PRO A 21 -12.38 5.66 19.43
N LEU A 22 -13.39 6.21 18.78
CA LEU A 22 -13.98 5.71 17.55
C LEU A 22 -12.90 5.43 16.50
N GLY A 23 -12.87 4.18 16.05
CA GLY A 23 -12.57 3.82 14.67
C GLY A 23 -11.11 3.84 14.26
N LEU A 24 -10.54 2.64 14.10
CA LEU A 24 -9.79 2.21 12.91
C LEU A 24 -9.29 0.77 13.10
N PHE A 25 -10.18 -0.15 13.48
CA PHE A 25 -9.93 -1.57 13.19
C PHE A 25 -10.67 -1.87 11.90
N SER A 26 -10.09 -1.43 10.78
CA SER A 26 -10.55 -1.85 9.46
C SER A 26 -10.10 -3.31 9.27
N PRO A 27 -11.02 -4.28 9.11
CA PRO A 27 -10.65 -5.69 8.91
C PRO A 27 -10.06 -5.96 7.50
N ASN A 28 -9.75 -4.92 6.71
CA ASN A 28 -9.27 -5.02 5.34
C ASN A 28 -7.76 -4.77 5.18
N SER A 29 -6.96 -5.04 6.21
CA SER A 29 -5.52 -4.78 6.24
C SER A 29 -4.74 -5.56 5.16
N ALA A 30 -5.21 -6.73 4.74
CA ALA A 30 -4.51 -7.55 3.74
C ALA A 30 -4.70 -7.07 2.29
N LEU A 31 -5.84 -6.42 1.97
CA LEU A 31 -6.07 -5.82 0.66
C LEU A 31 -5.46 -4.41 0.58
N ASN A 32 -5.55 -3.63 1.66
CA ASN A 32 -4.97 -2.29 1.71
C ASN A 32 -3.44 -2.30 1.74
N ALA A 33 -2.79 -3.23 2.45
CA ALA A 33 -1.32 -3.25 2.55
C ALA A 33 -0.61 -3.40 1.19
N LYS A 34 -1.21 -4.17 0.25
CA LYS A 34 -0.70 -4.31 -1.12
C LYS A 34 -0.77 -2.98 -1.89
N GLN A 35 -1.90 -2.29 -1.75
CA GLN A 35 -2.14 -1.02 -2.43
C GLN A 35 -1.36 0.14 -1.80
N ASP A 36 -1.09 0.07 -0.50
CA ASP A 36 -0.41 1.12 0.26
C ASP A 36 1.03 1.28 -0.20
N LEU A 37 1.79 0.19 -0.33
CA LEU A 37 3.20 0.25 -0.76
C LEU A 37 3.33 0.75 -2.20
N LEU A 38 2.48 0.27 -3.12
CA LEU A 38 2.46 0.75 -4.51
C LEU A 38 2.09 2.24 -4.58
N ALA A 39 1.10 2.67 -3.79
CA ALA A 39 0.68 4.06 -3.73
C ALA A 39 1.78 4.96 -3.15
N GLN A 40 2.52 4.49 -2.14
CA GLN A 40 3.65 5.21 -1.55
C GLN A 40 4.81 5.34 -2.54
N MET A 41 5.20 4.27 -3.24
CA MET A 41 6.21 4.33 -4.30
C MET A 41 5.80 5.24 -5.47
N ARG A 42 4.50 5.31 -5.78
CA ARG A 42 3.96 6.21 -6.82
C ARG A 42 3.97 7.67 -6.39
N ARG A 43 3.64 7.97 -5.12
CA ARG A 43 3.64 9.33 -4.56
C ARG A 43 5.05 9.86 -4.35
N ASN A 44 5.97 9.03 -3.87
CA ASN A 44 7.35 9.40 -3.60
C ASN A 44 8.35 8.44 -4.26
N PRO A 45 8.54 8.50 -5.59
CA PRO A 45 9.47 7.61 -6.28
C PRO A 45 10.96 7.90 -5.98
N ALA A 46 11.28 9.07 -5.42
CA ALA A 46 12.64 9.47 -5.05
C ALA A 46 12.98 9.21 -3.58
N GLY A 47 12.11 8.48 -2.85
CA GLY A 47 12.39 8.05 -1.49
C GLY A 47 13.52 7.02 -1.39
N ASP A 48 13.93 6.73 -0.17
CA ASP A 48 14.98 5.76 0.17
C ASP A 48 14.50 4.31 0.04
N TRP A 49 14.08 3.91 -1.16
CA TRP A 49 13.56 2.58 -1.43
C TRP A 49 14.67 1.52 -1.39
N SER A 50 14.43 0.48 -0.59
CA SER A 50 15.28 -0.70 -0.48
C SER A 50 14.90 -1.73 -1.54
N ILE A 51 15.86 -2.57 -1.93
CA ILE A 51 15.56 -3.75 -2.74
C ILE A 51 14.63 -4.74 -2.01
N GLY A 52 14.63 -4.70 -0.67
CA GLY A 52 13.68 -5.46 0.15
C GLY A 52 12.23 -4.98 -0.05
N ASP A 53 12.01 -3.67 -0.14
CA ASP A 53 10.66 -3.12 -0.39
C ASP A 53 10.17 -3.50 -1.79
N VAL A 54 11.07 -3.45 -2.78
CA VAL A 54 10.79 -3.91 -4.15
C VAL A 54 10.45 -5.39 -4.18
N GLU A 55 11.17 -6.24 -3.44
CA GLU A 55 10.89 -7.67 -3.36
C GLU A 55 9.53 -7.94 -2.71
N VAL A 56 9.20 -7.26 -1.61
CA VAL A 56 7.89 -7.37 -0.96
C VAL A 56 6.78 -6.98 -1.93
N LEU A 57 6.94 -5.85 -2.62
CA LEU A 57 5.97 -5.39 -3.63
C LEU A 57 5.82 -6.42 -4.76
N CYS A 58 6.92 -6.97 -5.27
CA CYS A 58 6.88 -8.00 -6.30
C CYS A 58 6.11 -9.23 -5.85
N ARG A 59 6.40 -9.75 -4.65
CA ARG A 59 5.70 -10.90 -4.07
C ARG A 59 4.20 -10.63 -3.86
N GLN A 60 3.84 -9.42 -3.46
CA GLN A 60 2.44 -9.02 -3.27
C GLN A 60 1.63 -8.99 -4.57
N HIS A 61 2.28 -8.65 -5.68
CA HIS A 61 1.68 -8.53 -7.02
C HIS A 61 1.88 -9.77 -7.92
N GLY A 62 2.40 -10.89 -7.39
CA GLY A 62 2.62 -12.12 -8.16
C GLY A 62 3.82 -12.08 -9.11
N LEU A 63 4.71 -11.10 -8.96
CA LEU A 63 5.93 -10.97 -9.75
C LEU A 63 7.03 -11.89 -9.21
N THR A 64 7.78 -12.50 -10.12
CA THR A 64 8.97 -13.29 -9.80
C THR A 64 10.16 -12.36 -9.64
N PHE A 65 10.70 -12.30 -8.42
CA PHE A 65 11.88 -11.51 -8.09
C PHE A 65 13.12 -12.40 -8.01
N ILE A 66 14.12 -12.11 -8.83
CA ILE A 66 15.37 -12.88 -8.94
C ILE A 66 16.52 -11.97 -8.54
N ARG A 67 17.20 -12.31 -7.44
CA ARG A 67 18.45 -11.66 -7.05
C ARG A 67 19.60 -12.23 -7.85
N GLY A 68 20.47 -11.39 -8.39
CA GLY A 68 21.71 -11.84 -8.99
C GLY A 68 22.63 -12.47 -7.94
N ALA A 69 23.16 -13.66 -8.22
CA ALA A 69 24.09 -14.37 -7.34
C ALA A 69 25.49 -13.75 -7.41
N GLY A 70 25.67 -12.58 -6.80
CA GLY A 70 26.92 -11.82 -6.77
C GLY A 70 26.96 -10.56 -7.63
N THR A 71 25.88 -10.27 -8.37
CA THR A 71 25.74 -9.00 -9.09
C THR A 71 24.85 -8.05 -8.30
N SER A 72 25.16 -6.75 -8.34
CA SER A 72 24.29 -5.71 -7.74
C SER A 72 23.03 -5.46 -8.58
N HIS A 73 22.58 -6.44 -9.36
CA HIS A 73 21.40 -6.33 -10.21
C HIS A 73 20.34 -7.30 -9.72
N CYS A 74 19.09 -6.86 -9.78
CA CYS A 74 17.94 -7.69 -9.52
C CYS A 74 17.07 -7.69 -10.77
N HIS A 75 16.48 -8.84 -11.06
CA HIS A 75 15.63 -9.05 -12.21
C HIS A 75 14.21 -9.31 -11.74
N VAL A 76 13.26 -8.58 -12.29
CA VAL A 76 11.82 -8.78 -12.07
C VAL A 76 11.24 -9.37 -13.35
N LYS A 77 10.52 -10.48 -13.20
CA LYS A 77 9.83 -11.17 -14.29
C LYS A 77 8.37 -11.40 -13.93
N HIS A 78 7.49 -11.30 -14.92
CA HIS A 78 6.12 -11.78 -14.83
C HIS A 78 5.82 -12.77 -15.95
N ARG A 79 4.87 -13.67 -15.73
CA ARG A 79 4.48 -14.66 -16.75
C ARG A 79 3.77 -14.03 -17.95
N ALA A 80 3.03 -12.95 -17.73
CA ALA A 80 2.31 -12.22 -18.78
C ALA A 80 3.16 -11.15 -19.48
N ALA A 81 4.36 -10.87 -18.97
CA ALA A 81 5.27 -9.91 -19.57
C ALA A 81 6.35 -10.62 -20.39
N PRO A 82 6.53 -10.29 -21.68
CA PRO A 82 7.65 -10.80 -22.46
C PRO A 82 8.99 -10.16 -22.04
N GLU A 83 8.92 -9.00 -21.37
CA GLU A 83 10.10 -8.23 -20.94
C GLU A 83 10.46 -8.46 -19.47
N MET A 84 11.76 -8.38 -19.19
CA MET A 84 12.35 -8.50 -17.86
C MET A 84 12.88 -7.14 -17.41
N LEU A 85 12.41 -6.65 -16.26
CA LEU A 85 12.90 -5.40 -15.70
C LEU A 85 14.16 -5.67 -14.88
N THR A 86 15.27 -5.03 -15.27
CA THR A 86 16.53 -5.09 -14.51
C THR A 86 16.69 -3.84 -13.66
N ILE A 87 16.81 -4.01 -12.35
CA ILE A 87 16.94 -2.93 -11.36
C ILE A 87 18.33 -3.03 -10.72
N PRO A 88 19.14 -1.96 -10.74
CA PRO A 88 20.37 -1.92 -9.96
C PRO A 88 20.04 -1.79 -8.47
N ALA A 89 20.56 -2.72 -7.67
CA ALA A 89 20.42 -2.82 -6.22
C ALA A 89 21.42 -1.94 -5.43
N ARG A 90 22.24 -1.12 -6.12
CA ARG A 90 23.10 -0.14 -5.45
C ARG A 90 22.24 1.01 -4.91
N ARG A 91 22.35 1.29 -3.61
CA ARG A 91 21.57 2.34 -2.94
C ARG A 91 22.15 3.73 -3.20
N PRO A 92 21.30 4.77 -3.32
CA PRO A 92 19.84 4.72 -3.42
C PRO A 92 19.37 4.28 -4.83
N ILE A 93 18.27 3.51 -4.91
CA ILE A 93 17.70 3.09 -6.20
C ILE A 93 17.24 4.35 -6.94
N LYS A 94 17.70 4.56 -8.18
CA LYS A 94 17.30 5.75 -8.92
C LYS A 94 15.77 5.77 -9.13
N PRO A 95 15.11 6.93 -8.98
CA PRO A 95 13.66 7.05 -9.06
C PRO A 95 13.09 6.59 -10.41
N VAL A 96 13.89 6.63 -11.47
CA VAL A 96 13.51 6.10 -12.79
C VAL A 96 13.15 4.61 -12.74
N TYR A 97 13.87 3.79 -11.97
CA TYR A 97 13.59 2.36 -11.87
C TYR A 97 12.34 2.07 -11.05
N ILE A 98 12.06 2.89 -10.03
CA ILE A 98 10.82 2.79 -9.25
C ILE A 98 9.61 3.15 -10.13
N ARG A 99 9.72 4.20 -10.96
CA ARG A 99 8.66 4.55 -11.92
C ARG A 99 8.42 3.44 -12.95
N LEU A 100 9.49 2.83 -13.47
CA LEU A 100 9.39 1.69 -14.38
C LEU A 100 8.74 0.49 -13.70
N LEU A 101 9.12 0.18 -12.46
CA LEU A 101 8.51 -0.89 -11.66
C LEU A 101 7.02 -0.66 -11.45
N VAL A 102 6.61 0.56 -11.06
CA VAL A 102 5.20 0.91 -10.88
C VAL A 102 4.43 0.73 -12.19
N ARG A 103 4.96 1.20 -13.32
CA ARG A 103 4.33 1.02 -14.64
C ARG A 103 4.20 -0.47 -15.00
N TYR A 104 5.25 -1.24 -14.77
CA TYR A 104 5.26 -2.68 -15.01
C TYR A 104 4.20 -3.40 -14.18
N ILE A 105 4.06 -3.06 -12.90
CA ILE A 105 3.01 -3.60 -12.01
C ILE A 105 1.62 -3.17 -12.48
N LEU A 106 1.42 -1.93 -12.91
CA LEU A 106 0.11 -1.49 -13.42
C LEU A 106 -0.27 -2.19 -14.73
N GLN A 107 0.72 -2.57 -15.55
CA GLN A 107 0.51 -3.22 -16.85
C GLN A 107 0.37 -4.75 -16.75
N HIS A 108 1.09 -5.38 -15.83
CA HIS A 108 1.19 -6.85 -15.73
C HIS A 108 0.80 -7.41 -14.36
N GLY A 109 0.60 -6.58 -13.35
CA GLY A 109 0.24 -7.03 -12.01
C GLY A 109 -1.09 -7.77 -12.03
N ASP A 110 -1.12 -8.92 -11.36
CA ASP A 110 -2.31 -9.75 -11.31
C ASP A 110 -3.38 -9.04 -10.46
N ALA A 111 -4.45 -8.57 -11.12
CA ALA A 111 -5.69 -8.17 -10.45
C ALA A 111 -6.39 -9.45 -9.97
N ARG A 112 -6.10 -9.87 -8.74
CA ARG A 112 -6.80 -11.00 -8.11
C ARG A 112 -7.55 -10.56 -6.86
#